data_AF-A0AAV6C1E1-F1
#
_entry.id   AF-A0AAV6C1E1-F1
#
_cell.length_a   1.000
_cell.length_b   1.000
_cell.length_c   1.000
_cell.angle_alpha   90.00
_cell.angle_beta   90.00
_cell.angle_gamma   90.00
#
_symmetry.space_group_name_H-M   'P 1'
#
loop_
_entity.id
_entity.type
_entity.pdbx_description
1 polymer ?
#
loop_
_entity_poly.entity_id
_entity_poly.type
_entity_poly.pdbx_seq_one_letter_code
_entity_poly.pdbx_strand_id
1 'polypeptide(L)' 'MTLVEVTYELQAPLGAEQLRRLGDFANTYGLRRFRVDEAQRQLSFEYDASRLRETQVTHVLRMANIAVTRKIN' A
#
# COMPACT_ATOMS: atom_id res chain seq x y z
N MET A 1 4.57 14.17 -14.20
CA MET A 1 4.31 13.33 -13.01
C MET A 1 3.23 12.34 -13.39
N THR A 2 3.48 11.05 -13.22
CA THR A 2 2.56 10.00 -13.62
C THR A 2 2.00 9.34 -12.37
N LEU A 3 0.71 9.52 -12.12
CA LEU A 3 0.04 8.94 -10.96
C LEU A 3 -0.48 7.56 -11.30
N VAL A 4 -0.16 6.60 -10.45
CA VAL A 4 -0.58 5.21 -10.57
C VAL A 4 -1.22 4.79 -9.26
N GLU A 5 -2.30 4.02 -9.37
CA GLU A 5 -2.94 3.35 -8.24
C GLU A 5 -2.75 1.84 -8.38
N VAL A 6 -2.27 1.19 -7.32
CA VAL A 6 -2.21 -0.27 -7.22
C VAL A 6 -3.02 -0.75 -6.02
N THR A 7 -3.83 -1.78 -6.23
CA THR A 7 -4.73 -2.34 -5.23
C THR A 7 -4.36 -3.78 -4.94
N TYR A 8 -4.27 -4.11 -3.66
CA TYR A 8 -4.00 -5.46 -3.17
C TYR A 8 -5.17 -5.98 -2.35
N GLU A 9 -5.54 -7.24 -2.58
CA GLU A 9 -6.42 -7.98 -1.69
C GLU A 9 -5.62 -8.47 -0.48
N LEU A 10 -6.13 -8.24 0.72
CA LEU A 10 -5.48 -8.60 1.97
C LEU A 10 -5.91 -10.00 2.42
N GLN A 11 -4.99 -10.73 3.04
CA GLN A 11 -5.31 -12.03 3.66
C GLN A 11 -6.13 -11.88 4.95
N ALA A 12 -5.94 -10.77 5.66
CA ALA A 12 -6.63 -10.43 6.90
C ALA A 12 -6.86 -8.90 6.99
N PRO A 13 -7.84 -8.44 7.79
CA PRO A 13 -8.01 -7.02 8.08
C PRO A 13 -6.74 -6.41 8.67
N LEU A 14 -6.50 -5.12 8.40
CA LEU A 14 -5.34 -4.42 8.93
C LEU A 14 -5.53 -4.11 10.43
N GLY A 15 -4.55 -4.49 11.24
CA GLY A 15 -4.48 -4.10 12.65
C GLY A 15 -3.91 -2.70 12.84
N ALA A 16 -4.10 -2.13 14.04
CA ALA A 16 -3.63 -0.79 14.39
C ALA A 16 -2.11 -0.60 14.19
N GLU A 17 -1.30 -1.63 14.49
CA GLU A 17 0.15 -1.58 14.30
C GLU A 17 0.55 -1.57 12.81
N GLN A 18 -0.18 -2.29 11.96
CA GLN A 18 0.06 -2.27 10.51
C GLN A 18 -0.31 -0.91 9.90
N LEU A 19 -1.42 -0.32 10.36
CA LEU A 19 -1.84 1.03 9.97
C LEU A 19 -0.82 2.08 10.42
N ARG A 20 -0.28 1.96 11.64
CA ARG A 20 0.79 2.84 12.13
C ARG A 20 2.04 2.75 11.26
N ARG A 21 2.50 1.53 10.95
CA ARG A 21 3.66 1.32 10.07
C ARG A 21 3.44 1.89 8.67
N LEU A 22 2.24 1.74 8.10
CA LEU A 22 1.91 2.39 6.82
C LEU A 22 2.03 3.92 6.90
N GLY A 23 1.64 4.51 8.05
CA GLY A 23 1.82 5.93 8.33
C GLY A 23 3.27 6.38 8.29
N ASP A 24 4.22 5.57 8.77
CA ASP A 24 5.65 5.88 8.70
C ASP A 24 6.14 6.01 7.24
N PHE A 25 5.55 5.23 6.33
CA PHE A 25 5.86 5.30 4.90
C PHE A 25 5.19 6.46 4.18
N ALA A 26 4.22 7.16 4.79
CA ALA A 26 3.58 8.33 4.17
C ALA A 26 4.59 9.44 3.81
N ASN A 27 5.71 9.50 4.54
CA ASN A 27 6.80 10.45 4.29
C ASN A 27 7.82 9.94 3.24
N THR A 28 7.66 8.72 2.72
CA THR A 28 8.53 8.17 1.68
C THR A 28 8.25 8.89 0.38
N TYR A 29 9.28 9.51 -0.18
CA TYR A 29 9.17 10.35 -1.36
C TYR A 29 8.54 9.62 -2.55
N GLY A 30 7.32 10.04 -2.92
CA GLY A 30 6.56 9.53 -4.07
C GLY A 30 5.40 8.60 -3.73
N LEU A 31 5.23 8.16 -2.46
CA LEU A 31 3.95 7.64 -1.97
C LEU A 31 3.05 8.84 -1.65
N ARG A 32 1.77 8.77 -2.03
CA ARG A 32 0.86 9.91 -1.89
C ARG A 32 -0.33 9.62 -1.00
N ARG A 33 -0.97 8.47 -1.19
CA ARG A 33 -2.20 8.13 -0.48
C ARG A 33 -2.33 6.63 -0.29
N PHE A 34 -2.86 6.25 0.86
CA PHE A 34 -3.33 4.91 1.16
C PHE A 34 -4.85 4.93 1.28
N ARG A 35 -5.54 3.93 0.73
CA ARG A 35 -6.97 3.69 0.99
C ARG A 35 -7.15 2.28 1.48
N VAL A 36 -7.80 2.14 2.62
CA VAL A 36 -8.20 0.85 3.19
C VAL A 36 -9.69 0.68 2.96
N ASP A 37 -10.07 -0.41 2.30
CA ASP A 37 -11.45 -0.87 2.22
C ASP A 37 -11.58 -2.13 3.07
N GLU A 38 -12.12 -1.98 4.27
CA GLU A 38 -12.29 -3.09 5.20
C GLU A 38 -13.40 -4.05 4.76
N ALA A 39 -14.43 -3.56 4.06
CA ALA A 39 -15.54 -4.37 3.59
C ALA A 39 -15.07 -5.33 2.49
N GLN A 40 -14.18 -4.87 1.60
CA GLN A 40 -13.61 -5.68 0.53
C GLN A 40 -12.26 -6.31 0.89
N ARG A 41 -11.70 -5.98 2.06
CA ARG A 41 -10.33 -6.35 2.50
C ARG A 41 -9.30 -5.95 1.45
N GLN A 42 -9.35 -4.70 1.00
CA GLN A 42 -8.45 -4.16 -0.01
C GLN A 42 -7.62 -3.00 0.52
N LEU A 43 -6.40 -2.88 -0.01
CA LEU A 43 -5.50 -1.77 0.26
C LEU A 43 -4.99 -1.20 -1.07
N SER A 44 -5.33 0.05 -1.34
CA SER A 44 -4.84 0.80 -2.50
C SER A 44 -3.70 1.73 -2.12
N PHE A 45 -2.69 1.78 -2.98
CA PHE A 45 -1.57 2.71 -2.92
C PHE A 45 -1.60 3.62 -4.14
N GLU A 46 -1.67 4.93 -3.91
CA GLU A 46 -1.40 5.94 -4.94
C GLU A 46 0.05 6.40 -4.83
N TYR A 47 0.77 6.36 -5.95
CA TYR A 47 2.17 6.79 -6.02
C TYR A 47 2.53 7.44 -7.36
N ASP A 48 3.61 8.22 -7.35
CA ASP A 48 4.19 8.81 -8.56
C ASP A 48 5.15 7.81 -9.21
N ALA A 49 4.75 7.22 -10.33
CA ALA A 49 5.52 6.23 -11.08
C ALA A 49 6.81 6.79 -11.71
N SER A 50 6.95 8.12 -11.77
CA SER A 50 8.22 8.77 -12.15
C SER A 50 9.28 8.69 -11.05
N ARG A 51 8.87 8.34 -9.82
CA ARG A 51 9.70 8.37 -8.60
C ARG A 51 9.75 7.02 -7.88
N LEU A 52 8.67 6.26 -7.97
CA LEU A 52 8.47 5.00 -7.26
C LEU A 52 8.13 3.86 -8.22
N ARG A 53 8.69 2.69 -7.97
CA ARG A 53 8.37 1.45 -8.70
C ARG A 53 7.39 0.62 -7.89
N GLU A 54 6.58 -0.19 -8.56
CA GLU A 54 5.66 -1.13 -7.90
C GLU A 54 6.38 -2.10 -6.94
N THR A 55 7.63 -2.47 -7.23
CA THR A 55 8.47 -3.30 -6.35
C THR A 55 8.76 -2.64 -5.01
N GLN A 56 8.88 -1.31 -4.97
CA GLN A 56 9.05 -0.55 -3.73
C GLN A 56 7.74 -0.46 -2.95
N VAL A 57 6.59 -0.37 -3.62
CA VAL A 57 5.27 -0.49 -2.97
C VAL A 57 5.12 -1.88 -2.32
N THR A 58 5.55 -2.92 -3.02
CA THR A 58 5.56 -4.30 -2.47
C THR A 58 6.53 -4.43 -1.29
N HIS A 59 7.65 -3.71 -1.30
CA HIS A 59 8.57 -3.67 -0.16
C HIS A 59 7.93 -3.03 1.09
N VAL A 60 7.16 -1.96 0.92
CA VAL A 60 6.40 -1.32 2.01
C VAL A 60 5.43 -2.29 2.66
N LEU A 61 4.68 -3.06 1.86
CA LEU A 61 3.79 -4.10 2.37
C LEU A 61 4.52 -5.11 3.27
N ARG A 62 5.70 -5.57 2.84
CA ARG A 62 6.52 -6.50 3.62
C ARG A 62 7.03 -5.88 4.92
N MET A 63 7.51 -4.64 4.88
CA MET A 63 8.01 -3.94 6.07
C MET A 63 6.90 -3.65 7.09
N ALA A 64 5.70 -3.34 6.60
CA ALA A 64 4.51 -3.19 7.43
C ALA A 64 3.94 -4.53 7.95
N ASN A 65 4.52 -5.67 7.55
CA ASN A 65 4.04 -7.01 7.86
C ASN A 65 2.57 -7.22 7.45
N ILE A 66 2.23 -6.74 6.24
CA ILE A 66 0.90 -6.86 5.66
C ILE A 66 0.91 -8.00 4.66
N ALA A 67 0.15 -9.05 4.97
CA ALA A 67 0.01 -10.21 4.10
C ALA A 67 -1.08 -9.93 3.03
N VAL A 68 -0.67 -10.01 1.77
CA VAL A 68 -1.56 -9.83 0.61
C VAL A 68 -1.83 -11.16 -0.08
N THR A 69 -3.06 -11.36 -0.55
CA THR A 69 -3.49 -12.54 -1.30
C THR A 69 -3.05 -12.42 -2.75
N ARG A 70 -3.38 -11.29 -3.38
CA ARG A 70 -3.05 -10.99 -4.78
C ARG A 70 -3.16 -9.49 -5.06
N LYS A 71 -2.56 -9.07 -6.16
CA LYS A 71 -2.83 -7.78 -6.80
C LYS A 71 -4.15 -7.86 -7.56
N ILE A 72 -4.96 -6.80 -7.53
CA ILE A 72 -6.27 -6.76 -8.19
C ILE A 72 -6.19 -6.08 -9.57
N ASN A 73 -5.26 -5.15 -9.77
CA ASN A 73 -5.18 -4.30 -10.95
C ASN A 73 -3.81 -4.22 -11.63
#